data_AF-A0A1Y5HT86-F1
#
_entry.id   AF-A0A1Y5HT86-F1
#
_cell.length_a   1.000
_cell.length_b   1.000
_cell.length_c   1.000
_cell.angle_alpha   90.00
_cell.angle_beta   90.00
_cell.angle_gamma   90.00
#
_symmetry.space_group_name_H-M   'P 1'
#
loop_
_entity.id
_entity.type
_entity.pdbx_description
1 polymer ?
#
loop_
_entity_poly.entity_id
_entity_poly.type
_entity_poly.pdbx_seq_one_letter_code
_entity_poly.pdbx_strand_id
1 'polypeptide(L)' 'TAWGVEIAREVGLTLIGRMRGQRFVCLAGEERLERDVDPATVVVEDKKHRRKSAG' A
#
# COMPACT_ATOMS: atom_id res chain seq x y z
N THR A 1 6.38 -13.35 -6.04
CA THR A 1 7.30 -13.20 -7.19
C THR A 1 8.13 -11.96 -6.94
N ALA A 2 9.46 -12.10 -6.99
CA ALA A 2 10.42 -11.03 -6.65
C ALA A 2 10.60 -10.00 -7.78
N TRP A 3 10.42 -10.42 -9.03
CA TRP A 3 10.72 -9.62 -10.24
C TRP A 3 10.02 -8.25 -10.30
N GLY A 4 8.74 -8.16 -9.93
CA GLY A 4 8.02 -6.87 -9.95
C GLY A 4 8.55 -5.85 -8.92
N VAL A 5 9.12 -6.34 -7.81
CA VAL A 5 9.76 -5.46 -6.81
C VAL A 5 11.12 -4.97 -7.30
N GLU A 6 11.86 -5.84 -7.99
CA GLU A 6 13.15 -5.48 -8.61
C GLU A 6 12.98 -4.37 -9.65
N ILE A 7 12.05 -4.54 -10.60
CA ILE A 7 11.76 -3.50 -11.60
C ILE A 7 11.37 -2.18 -10.93
N ALA A 8 10.50 -2.24 -9.91
CA ALA A 8 10.06 -1.02 -9.23
C ALA A 8 11.23 -0.26 -8.60
N ARG A 9 12.25 -0.96 -8.10
CA ARG A 9 13.46 -0.33 -7.58
C ARG A 9 14.33 0.26 -8.70
N GLU A 10 14.52 -0.49 -9.78
CA GLU A 10 15.33 -0.06 -10.93
C GLU A 10 14.79 1.21 -11.58
N VAL A 11 13.47 1.32 -11.74
CA VAL A 11 12.85 2.49 -12.39
C VAL A 11 12.46 3.61 -11.41
N GLY A 12 12.71 3.44 -10.12
CA GLY A 12 12.36 4.44 -9.10
C GLY A 12 10.86 4.58 -8.83
N LEU A 13 10.08 3.50 -8.99
CA LEU A 13 8.64 3.47 -8.69
C LEU A 13 8.39 3.20 -7.21
N THR A 14 7.36 3.84 -6.63
CA THR A 14 6.84 3.45 -5.32
C THR A 14 5.88 2.27 -5.47
N LEU A 15 6.22 1.13 -4.87
CA LEU A 15 5.43 -0.09 -4.96
C LEU A 15 4.83 -0.46 -3.61
N ILE A 16 3.50 -0.47 -3.53
CA ILE A 16 2.76 -0.87 -2.34
C ILE A 16 2.21 -2.29 -2.51
N GLY A 17 2.40 -3.12 -1.49
CA GLY A 17 1.91 -4.49 -1.46
C GLY A 17 1.19 -4.83 -0.16
N ARG A 18 0.60 -6.04 -0.12
CA ARG A 18 -0.04 -6.63 1.07
C ARG A 18 -1.12 -5.74 1.72
N MET A 19 -1.79 -4.91 0.92
CA MET A 19 -2.83 -4.01 1.42
C MET A 19 -3.99 -4.76 2.10
N ARG A 20 -4.35 -4.35 3.32
CA ARG A 20 -5.45 -4.87 4.15
C ARG A 20 -6.05 -3.74 4.99
N GLY A 21 -7.19 -3.21 4.56
CA GLY A 21 -7.78 -2.02 5.18
C GLY A 21 -6.79 -0.86 5.08
N GLN A 22 -6.56 -0.16 6.19
CA GLN A 22 -5.63 0.97 6.27
C GLN A 22 -4.15 0.55 6.45
N ARG A 23 -3.84 -0.75 6.30
CA ARG A 23 -2.47 -1.28 6.45
C ARG A 23 -1.91 -1.70 5.11
N PHE A 24 -0.64 -1.42 4.90
CA PHE A 24 0.11 -1.82 3.70
C PHE A 24 1.59 -2.01 4.01
N VAL A 25 2.32 -2.60 3.07
CA VAL A 25 3.79 -2.70 3.10
C VAL A 25 4.35 -1.95 1.91
N CYS A 26 5.29 -1.05 2.15
CA CYS A 26 6.09 -0.47 1.06
C CYS A 26 7.15 -1.48 0.64
N LEU A 27 7.15 -1.86 -0.65
CA LEU A 27 8.09 -2.83 -1.21
C LEU A 27 9.26 -2.14 -1.93
N ALA A 28 9.07 -0.90 -2.40
CA ALA A 28 10.07 -0.03 -3.02
C ALA A 28 9.65 1.44 -2.88
N GLY A 29 10.60 2.36 -2.74
CA GLY A 29 10.33 3.81 -2.73
C GLY A 29 9.81 4.37 -1.40
N GLU A 30 10.20 3.78 -0.27
CA GLU A 30 9.74 4.18 1.07
C GLU A 30 10.15 5.60 1.44
N GLU A 31 11.29 6.08 0.93
CA GLU A 31 11.78 7.44 1.12
C GLU A 31 10.83 8.51 0.56
N ARG A 32 9.90 8.15 -0.32
CA ARG A 32 8.88 9.05 -0.89
C ARG A 32 7.56 9.02 -0.12
N LEU A 33 7.44 8.23 0.94
CA LEU A 33 6.20 8.11 1.72
C LEU A 33 6.22 9.05 2.94
N GLU A 34 5.28 9.98 2.97
CA GLU A 34 4.95 10.77 4.16
C GLU A 34 3.91 10.02 5.02
N ARG A 35 4.14 9.98 6.33
CA ARG A 35 3.27 9.31 7.32
C ARG A 35 2.78 10.32 8.35
N ASP A 36 1.97 11.25 7.86
CA ASP A 36 1.44 12.41 8.61
C ASP A 36 0.03 12.16 9.18
N VAL A 37 -0.60 11.04 8.86
CA VAL A 37 -1.98 10.70 9.27
C VAL A 37 -2.00 9.59 10.32
N ASP A 38 -2.76 9.80 11.40
CA ASP A 38 -3.13 8.75 12.36
C ASP A 38 -4.28 7.89 11.78
N PRO A 39 -4.06 6.58 11.51
CA PRO A 39 -5.08 5.67 11.01
C PRO A 39 -6.35 5.59 11.88
N ALA A 40 -6.24 5.82 13.19
CA ALA A 40 -7.40 5.80 14.09
C ALA A 40 -8.39 6.95 13.81
N THR A 41 -7.93 8.01 13.15
CA THR A 41 -8.74 9.20 12.85
C THR A 41 -9.41 9.15 11.47
N VAL A 42 -9.02 8.18 10.63
CA VAL A 42 -9.52 8.06 9.26
C VAL A 42 -10.79 7.20 9.22
N VAL A 43 -11.83 7.73 8.57
CA VAL A 43 -13.10 7.00 8.38
C VAL A 43 -12.85 5.72 7.59
N VAL A 44 -13.39 4.61 8.10
CA VAL A 44 -13.29 3.30 7.44
C VAL A 44 -14.16 3.30 6.18
N GLU A 45 -13.56 2.94 5.04
CA GLU A 45 -14.29 2.78 3.78
C GLU A 45 -15.44 1.78 3.89
N ASP A 46 -16.56 2.13 3.25
CA ASP A 46 -17.73 1.28 3.14
C ASP A 46 -17.40 -0.09 2.54
N LYS A 47 -18.10 -1.13 3.02
CA LYS A 47 -17.91 -2.52 2.57
C LYS A 47 -18.07 -2.69 1.05
N LYS A 48 -18.89 -1.85 0.41
CA LYS A 48 -19.12 -1.88 -1.04
C LYS A 48 -17.89 -1.51 -1.88
N HIS A 49 -16.92 -0.79 -1.30
CA HIS A 49 -15.68 -0.40 -1.97
C HIS A 49 -14.54 -1.41 -1.77
N ARG A 50 -14.74 -2.44 -0.95
CA ARG A 50 -13.72 -3.47 -0.72
C ARG A 50 -13.45 -4.24 -2.00
N ARG A 51 -12.17 -4.54 -2.26
CA ARG A 51 -11.82 -5.50 -3.32
C ARG A 51 -12.55 -6.83 -3.09
N LYS A 52 -12.97 -7.47 -4.17
CA LYS A 52 -13.75 -8.72 -4.16
C LYS A 52 -13.14 -9.83 -3.29
N SER A 53 -11.82 -9.88 -3.14
CA SER A 53 -11.09 -10.90 -2.37
C SER A 53 -10.69 -10.46 -0.95
N ALA A 54 -11.27 -9.39 -0.41
CA ALA A 54 -10.96 -8.89 0.94
C ALA A 54 -11.87 -9.45 2.05
N GLY A 55 -12.23 -10.74 1.94
CA GLY A 55 -12.97 -11.49 2.97
C GLY A 55 -12.44 -11.24 4.38
#